data_AF-A0A9X3JZA2-F1
#
_entry.id   AF-A0A9X3JZA2-F1
#
_cell.length_a   1.000
_cell.length_b   1.000
_cell.length_c   1.000
_cell.angle_alpha   90.00
_cell.angle_beta   90.00
_cell.angle_gamma   90.00
#
_symmetry.space_group_name_H-M   'P 1'
#
loop_
_entity.id
_entity.type
_entity.pdbx_description
1 polymer ?
#
loop_
_entity_poly.entity_id
_entity_poly.type
_entity_poly.pdbx_seq_one_letter_code
_entity_poly.pdbx_strand_id
1 'polypeptide(L)'
;MKRSRLVRAVTAAAVALAAVTASTASVAGPLYASYDNFNYSGTVTRYASLADAQNAVNALSSTSIATATNGPRSTLPNARDGQIYVASGAAGYDPNNLAYMSTAWYFTTTPANGNGWGNPNNTNNGFIQYYDDTANPVVDGGWSNGYTRFTVNISGGDGDSSNFARLWPAPNPGGPSGDSGGIFRSFDMTLTADFAVAASLNGVTGWYETNAMPFAALGSATGIFENQSTTDTSLNGFYTFDFSFAPGSWADANGAVWVAGQDNYGPGAFFAAPEAAAVPEPAGLALVGLGLAALAATRRRKSA
;
A
#
# COMPACT_ATOMS: atom_id res chain seq x y z
N MET A 1 56.70 -14.68 -34.49
CA MET A 1 56.08 -15.65 -33.56
C MET A 1 56.18 -15.08 -32.14
N LYS A 2 55.09 -14.54 -31.58
CA LYS A 2 54.83 -14.25 -30.14
C LYS A 2 53.54 -13.40 -30.00
N ARG A 3 52.40 -14.01 -30.30
CA ARG A 3 51.06 -13.56 -29.82
C ARG A 3 50.68 -14.52 -28.71
N SER A 4 50.76 -14.17 -27.42
CA SER A 4 50.05 -14.93 -26.33
C SER A 4 50.21 -14.39 -24.89
N ARG A 5 50.31 -13.07 -24.64
CA ARG A 5 50.35 -12.59 -23.23
C ARG A 5 49.38 -11.46 -22.85
N LEU A 6 48.47 -11.07 -23.74
CA LEU A 6 47.47 -10.02 -23.43
C LEU A 6 46.06 -10.55 -23.15
N VAL A 7 45.84 -11.87 -23.11
CA VAL A 7 44.50 -12.47 -22.92
C VAL A 7 44.24 -12.91 -21.47
N ARG A 8 45.23 -12.86 -20.57
CA ARG A 8 45.08 -13.37 -19.18
C ARG A 8 44.85 -12.31 -18.09
N ALA A 9 44.87 -11.02 -18.42
CA ALA A 9 44.62 -9.95 -17.44
C ALA A 9 43.19 -9.40 -17.46
N VAL A 10 42.42 -9.67 -18.52
CA VAL A 10 41.04 -9.19 -18.67
C VAL A 10 40.02 -10.12 -17.97
N THR A 11 40.39 -11.36 -17.69
CA THR A 11 39.47 -12.36 -17.09
C THR A 11 39.35 -12.26 -15.56
N ALA A 12 40.23 -11.55 -14.87
CA ALA A 12 40.19 -11.42 -13.40
C ALA A 12 39.39 -10.20 -12.91
N ALA A 13 39.23 -9.16 -13.74
CA ALA A 13 38.45 -7.97 -13.39
C ALA A 13 36.95 -8.11 -13.71
N ALA A 14 36.58 -9.01 -14.64
CA ALA A 14 35.18 -9.22 -15.02
C ALA A 14 34.38 -10.07 -14.01
N VAL A 15 35.03 -10.81 -13.12
CA VAL A 15 34.35 -11.65 -12.11
C VAL A 15 34.04 -10.86 -10.83
N ALA A 16 34.75 -9.76 -10.55
CA ALA A 16 34.54 -8.94 -9.35
C ALA A 16 33.39 -7.93 -9.51
N LEU A 17 33.00 -7.58 -10.74
CA LEU A 17 31.90 -6.63 -11.00
C LEU A 17 30.52 -7.32 -11.12
N ALA A 18 30.47 -8.65 -11.16
CA ALA A 18 29.24 -9.43 -11.17
C ALA A 18 28.74 -9.81 -9.76
N ALA A 19 29.46 -9.42 -8.70
CA ALA A 19 29.14 -9.76 -7.31
C ALA A 19 28.47 -8.61 -6.53
N VAL A 20 28.17 -7.48 -7.17
CA VAL A 20 27.51 -6.30 -6.56
C VAL A 20 26.03 -6.17 -6.96
N THR A 21 25.48 -7.13 -7.73
CA THR A 21 24.06 -7.15 -8.12
C THR A 21 23.23 -8.19 -7.38
N ALA A 22 23.66 -8.65 -6.21
CA ALA A 22 22.94 -9.63 -5.40
C ALA A 22 22.59 -9.09 -4.00
N SER A 23 21.77 -8.04 -3.98
CA SER A 23 20.88 -7.70 -2.85
C SER A 23 19.64 -7.12 -3.50
N THR A 24 18.56 -7.88 -3.65
CA THR A 24 17.57 -8.05 -2.58
C THR A 24 17.05 -9.48 -2.56
N ALA A 25 17.21 -10.18 -1.44
CA ALA A 25 16.45 -11.38 -1.19
C ALA A 25 14.97 -10.96 -1.03
N SER A 26 14.17 -11.25 -2.05
CA SER A 26 12.71 -11.33 -1.95
C SER A 26 12.36 -12.56 -1.12
N VAL A 27 11.63 -12.38 -0.02
CA VAL A 27 10.42 -13.18 0.29
C VAL A 27 9.54 -12.34 1.23
N ALA A 28 8.46 -11.73 0.71
CA ALA A 28 7.36 -11.31 1.55
C ALA A 28 6.22 -12.32 1.43
N GLY A 29 5.84 -12.85 2.57
CA GLY A 29 4.64 -13.63 2.77
C GLY A 29 4.61 -14.19 4.21
N PRO A 30 3.46 -14.50 4.79
CA PRO A 30 2.12 -13.99 4.48
C PRO A 30 1.76 -12.77 5.33
N LEU A 31 1.06 -11.79 4.76
CA LEU A 31 0.84 -10.46 5.36
C LEU A 31 -0.61 -10.35 5.87
N TYR A 32 -0.89 -9.65 6.96
CA TYR A 32 -2.23 -9.11 7.24
C TYR A 32 -2.11 -7.72 7.88
N ALA A 33 -2.81 -6.72 7.34
CA ALA A 33 -2.88 -5.38 7.90
C ALA A 33 -4.32 -4.87 7.84
N SER A 34 -4.83 -4.40 8.97
CA SER A 34 -6.08 -3.64 9.09
C SER A 34 -5.77 -2.33 9.80
N TYR A 35 -6.18 -1.21 9.22
CA TYR A 35 -5.91 0.11 9.78
C TYR A 35 -6.93 1.13 9.28
N ASP A 36 -7.59 1.81 10.23
CA ASP A 36 -8.69 2.76 9.94
C ASP A 36 -8.43 4.17 10.51
N ASN A 37 -7.26 4.40 11.11
CA ASN A 37 -6.93 5.66 11.77
C ASN A 37 -5.99 6.55 10.93
N PHE A 38 -6.34 6.74 9.66
CA PHE A 38 -5.65 7.68 8.78
C PHE A 38 -6.64 8.44 7.90
N ASN A 39 -6.17 9.51 7.31
CA ASN A 39 -6.88 10.27 6.29
C ASN A 39 -6.06 10.33 5.00
N TYR A 40 -6.73 10.63 3.90
CA TYR A 40 -6.08 10.82 2.61
C TYR A 40 -6.54 12.11 1.93
N SER A 41 -5.66 12.66 1.11
CA SER A 41 -5.91 13.86 0.30
C SER A 41 -5.11 13.79 -0.98
N GLY A 42 -5.45 14.58 -1.99
CA GLY A 42 -4.71 14.52 -3.26
C GLY A 42 -5.52 15.00 -4.45
N THR A 43 -5.34 14.38 -5.61
CA THR A 43 -5.98 14.81 -6.86
C THR A 43 -6.60 13.66 -7.64
N VAL A 44 -7.67 13.98 -8.36
CA VAL A 44 -8.29 13.12 -9.38
C VAL A 44 -8.34 13.91 -10.68
N THR A 45 -7.76 13.37 -11.74
CA THR A 45 -7.67 14.01 -13.07
C THR A 45 -8.31 13.12 -14.12
N ARG A 46 -9.23 13.69 -14.90
CA ARG A 46 -10.01 12.99 -15.92
C ARG A 46 -9.40 13.15 -17.32
N TYR A 47 -9.46 12.09 -18.11
CA TYR A 47 -8.97 11.99 -19.48
C TYR A 47 -10.00 11.29 -20.38
N ALA A 48 -9.90 11.57 -21.68
CA ALA A 48 -10.76 10.95 -22.69
C ALA A 48 -10.31 9.51 -23.04
N SER A 49 -9.01 9.23 -22.98
CA SER A 49 -8.45 7.94 -23.37
C SER A 49 -7.44 7.40 -22.36
N LEU A 50 -7.24 6.07 -22.37
CA LEU A 50 -6.23 5.42 -21.54
C LEU A 50 -4.81 5.93 -21.87
N ALA A 51 -4.52 6.15 -23.15
CA ALA A 51 -3.22 6.66 -23.59
C ALA A 51 -2.96 8.08 -23.05
N ASP A 52 -3.98 8.95 -23.04
CA ASP A 52 -3.88 10.28 -22.45
C ASP A 52 -3.63 10.20 -20.93
N ALA A 53 -4.34 9.31 -20.23
CA ALA A 53 -4.17 9.09 -18.78
C ALA A 53 -2.77 8.55 -18.43
N GLN A 54 -2.28 7.55 -19.18
CA GLN A 54 -0.95 6.95 -18.98
C GLN A 54 0.20 7.94 -19.23
N ASN A 55 0.02 8.87 -20.18
CA ASN A 55 1.03 9.87 -20.53
C ASN A 55 0.80 11.22 -19.83
N ALA A 56 -0.27 11.36 -19.04
CA ALA A 56 -0.69 12.61 -18.40
C ALA A 56 -0.80 13.80 -19.38
N VAL A 57 -1.42 13.59 -20.54
CA VAL A 57 -1.64 14.62 -21.57
C VAL A 57 -3.13 14.84 -21.83
N ASN A 58 -3.51 16.01 -22.35
CA ASN A 58 -4.90 16.32 -22.73
C ASN A 58 -5.93 16.12 -21.61
N ALA A 59 -5.59 16.48 -20.36
CA ALA A 59 -6.51 16.39 -19.23
C ALA A 59 -7.81 17.19 -19.49
N LEU A 60 -8.95 16.55 -19.23
CA LEU A 60 -10.29 17.16 -19.35
C LEU A 60 -10.64 17.99 -18.12
N SER A 61 -10.27 17.51 -16.94
CA SER A 61 -10.48 18.18 -15.66
C SER A 61 -9.51 17.64 -14.61
N SER A 62 -9.20 18.44 -13.59
CA SER A 62 -8.45 18.00 -12.42
C SER A 62 -9.08 18.61 -11.17
N THR A 63 -9.28 17.79 -10.14
CA THR A 63 -9.95 18.20 -8.90
C THR A 63 -9.16 17.71 -7.70
N SER A 64 -8.94 18.60 -6.73
CA SER A 64 -8.28 18.25 -5.48
C SER A 64 -9.27 17.79 -4.42
N ILE A 65 -8.88 16.75 -3.69
CA ILE A 65 -9.48 16.33 -2.44
C ILE A 65 -8.65 16.98 -1.33
N ALA A 66 -9.23 17.95 -0.63
CA ALA A 66 -8.54 18.61 0.48
C ALA A 66 -8.44 17.66 1.68
N THR A 67 -7.33 17.74 2.40
CA THR A 67 -7.17 17.09 3.71
C THR A 67 -8.20 17.70 4.68
N ALA A 68 -8.98 16.87 5.37
CA ALA A 68 -9.73 17.38 6.51
C ALA A 68 -8.77 17.82 7.62
N THR A 69 -8.98 19.03 8.13
CA THR A 69 -8.43 19.39 9.43
C THR A 69 -9.38 18.88 10.50
N ASN A 70 -8.97 17.85 11.23
CA ASN A 70 -9.72 17.29 12.36
C ASN A 70 -9.62 18.24 13.56
N GLY A 71 -10.46 19.27 13.58
CA GLY A 71 -10.60 20.24 14.67
C GLY A 71 -11.94 20.09 15.42
N PRO A 72 -12.08 20.70 16.62
CA PRO A 72 -13.21 20.47 17.55
C PRO A 72 -14.59 21.00 17.07
N ARG A 73 -14.71 21.35 15.78
CA ARG A 73 -15.93 21.87 15.14
C ARG A 73 -16.11 21.30 13.72
N SER A 74 -15.75 20.04 13.47
CA SER A 74 -15.83 19.46 12.12
C SER A 74 -17.29 19.37 11.62
N THR A 75 -17.71 20.37 10.84
CA THR A 75 -18.93 20.37 10.00
C THR A 75 -18.55 20.12 8.53
N LEU A 76 -17.56 19.26 8.26
CA LEU A 76 -16.79 19.30 7.02
C LEU A 76 -17.28 18.31 5.93
N PRO A 77 -17.67 18.77 4.72
CA PRO A 77 -18.04 17.91 3.59
C PRO A 77 -16.87 17.16 2.91
N ASN A 78 -15.65 17.25 3.48
CA ASN A 78 -14.40 16.81 2.84
C ASN A 78 -13.45 16.03 3.76
N ALA A 79 -13.90 15.50 4.91
CA ALA A 79 -13.08 14.49 5.59
C ALA A 79 -13.03 13.22 4.75
N ARG A 80 -11.85 12.62 4.69
CA ARG A 80 -11.53 11.43 3.89
C ARG A 80 -10.71 10.50 4.75
N ASP A 81 -11.41 9.86 5.66
CA ASP A 81 -10.86 8.79 6.45
C ASP A 81 -10.64 7.60 5.52
N GLY A 82 -9.46 7.03 5.60
CA GLY A 82 -9.12 5.84 4.87
C GLY A 82 -9.33 4.59 5.71
N GLN A 83 -9.59 3.50 5.03
CA GLN A 83 -9.60 2.15 5.55
C GLN A 83 -8.66 1.31 4.67
N ILE A 84 -7.87 0.46 5.32
CA ILE A 84 -7.04 -0.55 4.69
C ILE A 84 -7.39 -1.88 5.33
N TYR A 85 -7.56 -2.93 4.53
CA TYR A 85 -7.57 -4.30 5.01
C TYR A 85 -6.97 -5.24 3.95
N VAL A 86 -5.73 -5.67 4.14
CA VAL A 86 -5.06 -6.56 3.18
C VAL A 86 -4.58 -7.80 3.90
N ALA A 87 -4.77 -8.97 3.31
CA ALA A 87 -4.07 -10.18 3.71
C ALA A 87 -3.52 -10.92 2.47
N SER A 88 -2.33 -11.52 2.49
CA SER A 88 -2.05 -12.58 1.50
C SER A 88 -1.25 -13.72 2.12
N GLY A 89 -1.82 -14.93 2.06
CA GLY A 89 -1.35 -16.23 2.58
C GLY A 89 -1.48 -16.47 4.10
N ALA A 90 -2.23 -15.63 4.82
CA ALA A 90 -2.38 -15.67 6.28
C ALA A 90 -3.22 -16.87 6.76
N ALA A 91 -2.61 -18.04 7.00
CA ALA A 91 -3.32 -19.17 7.59
C ALA A 91 -3.86 -18.81 9.00
N GLY A 92 -5.15 -18.50 9.10
CA GLY A 92 -5.80 -18.09 10.36
C GLY A 92 -6.42 -16.68 10.34
N TYR A 93 -6.15 -15.86 9.31
CA TYR A 93 -6.78 -14.56 9.09
C TYR A 93 -7.49 -14.58 7.74
N ASP A 94 -8.76 -14.14 7.69
CA ASP A 94 -9.72 -14.32 6.58
C ASP A 94 -9.10 -14.19 5.17
N PRO A 95 -8.85 -15.30 4.45
CA PRO A 95 -8.10 -15.29 3.21
C PRO A 95 -8.94 -14.91 1.98
N ASN A 96 -10.25 -14.68 2.12
CA ASN A 96 -11.18 -14.62 1.00
C ASN A 96 -11.76 -13.22 0.72
N ASN A 97 -11.40 -12.19 1.48
CA ASN A 97 -11.92 -10.83 1.27
C ASN A 97 -10.80 -9.79 1.42
N LEU A 98 -10.30 -9.29 0.29
CA LEU A 98 -9.15 -8.39 0.24
C LEU A 98 -9.62 -6.96 -0.09
N ALA A 99 -9.45 -6.05 0.86
CA ALA A 99 -9.82 -4.65 0.73
C ALA A 99 -8.59 -3.74 0.80
N TYR A 100 -7.97 -3.50 -0.35
CA TYR A 100 -6.67 -2.82 -0.43
C TYR A 100 -6.70 -1.36 -0.01
N MET A 101 -7.76 -0.65 -0.39
CA MET A 101 -8.03 0.71 0.09
C MET A 101 -9.52 1.00 -0.05
N SER A 102 -10.09 1.63 0.97
CA SER A 102 -11.44 2.17 0.92
C SER A 102 -11.52 3.51 1.63
N THR A 103 -12.54 4.28 1.29
CA THR A 103 -13.05 5.33 2.17
C THR A 103 -13.72 4.67 3.38
N ALA A 104 -13.42 5.10 4.60
CA ALA A 104 -14.05 4.59 5.82
C ALA A 104 -15.48 5.16 6.01
N TRP A 105 -16.39 4.79 5.10
CA TRP A 105 -17.74 5.34 5.01
C TRP A 105 -18.69 4.84 6.12
N TYR A 106 -18.33 3.78 6.85
CA TYR A 106 -19.23 3.02 7.74
C TYR A 106 -19.25 3.48 9.21
N PHE A 107 -18.28 4.29 9.67
CA PHE A 107 -18.29 4.82 11.05
C PHE A 107 -19.49 5.76 11.27
N THR A 108 -20.09 5.81 12.46
CA THR A 108 -21.23 6.67 12.80
C THR A 108 -21.08 7.29 14.18
N THR A 109 -21.64 8.50 14.39
CA THR A 109 -21.68 9.13 15.71
C THR A 109 -22.80 8.56 16.59
N THR A 110 -22.63 8.55 17.90
CA THR A 110 -23.71 8.16 18.84
C THR A 110 -24.75 9.29 18.99
N PRO A 111 -26.08 9.02 18.98
CA PRO A 111 -26.73 7.72 18.82
C PRO A 111 -26.65 7.21 17.37
N ALA A 112 -26.31 5.93 17.21
CA ALA A 112 -26.14 5.29 15.91
C ALA A 112 -27.49 5.15 15.19
N ASN A 113 -27.53 5.53 13.91
CA ASN A 113 -28.69 5.33 13.02
C ASN A 113 -28.39 4.39 11.84
N GLY A 114 -27.38 3.52 11.98
CA GLY A 114 -26.98 2.55 10.94
C GLY A 114 -26.01 3.10 9.88
N ASN A 115 -25.58 2.20 8.97
CA ASN A 115 -24.78 2.38 7.74
C ASN A 115 -24.01 3.70 7.55
N GLY A 116 -23.17 4.10 8.50
CA GLY A 116 -22.32 5.29 8.34
C GLY A 116 -23.02 6.65 8.50
N TRP A 117 -24.15 6.73 9.20
CA TRP A 117 -24.86 7.99 9.41
C TRP A 117 -24.02 9.00 10.24
N GLY A 118 -24.06 10.29 9.89
CA GLY A 118 -23.28 11.33 10.58
C GLY A 118 -21.78 11.35 10.25
N ASN A 119 -21.33 10.45 9.38
CA ASN A 119 -19.97 10.40 8.87
C ASN A 119 -19.78 11.34 7.67
N PRO A 120 -18.83 12.29 7.71
CA PRO A 120 -18.51 13.14 6.57
C PRO A 120 -17.96 12.36 5.36
N ASN A 121 -17.50 11.11 5.57
CA ASN A 121 -17.03 10.23 4.52
C ASN A 121 -18.16 9.53 3.74
N ASN A 122 -19.39 9.54 4.25
CA ASN A 122 -20.53 8.84 3.63
C ASN A 122 -21.13 9.65 2.47
N THR A 123 -20.29 9.97 1.48
CA THR A 123 -20.64 10.68 0.24
C THR A 123 -19.83 10.10 -0.91
N ASN A 124 -20.33 10.17 -2.16
CA ASN A 124 -19.52 9.80 -3.33
C ASN A 124 -18.32 10.74 -3.58
N ASN A 125 -18.30 11.92 -2.97
CA ASN A 125 -17.24 12.90 -3.16
C ASN A 125 -15.95 12.34 -2.57
N GLY A 126 -14.84 12.37 -3.31
CA GLY A 126 -13.54 11.80 -2.88
C GLY A 126 -13.55 10.33 -2.47
N PHE A 127 -14.61 9.59 -2.81
CA PHE A 127 -14.76 8.17 -2.53
C PHE A 127 -13.76 7.34 -3.34
N ILE A 128 -13.21 6.31 -2.72
CA ILE A 128 -12.44 5.24 -3.36
C ILE A 128 -12.79 3.93 -2.68
N GLN A 129 -12.87 2.88 -3.47
CA GLN A 129 -13.00 1.51 -2.99
C GLN A 129 -12.33 0.60 -4.00
N TYR A 130 -11.21 0.00 -3.60
CA TYR A 130 -10.54 -1.04 -4.36
C TYR A 130 -10.49 -2.31 -3.52
N TYR A 131 -11.43 -3.20 -3.80
CA TYR A 131 -11.42 -4.59 -3.36
C TYR A 131 -11.00 -5.44 -4.56
N ASP A 132 -10.29 -6.55 -4.31
CA ASP A 132 -9.96 -7.53 -5.35
C ASP A 132 -10.34 -8.92 -4.87
N ASP A 133 -11.39 -9.49 -5.47
CA ASP A 133 -11.81 -10.88 -5.24
C ASP A 133 -11.26 -11.87 -6.29
N THR A 134 -10.49 -11.40 -7.28
CA THR A 134 -9.85 -12.22 -8.31
C THR A 134 -8.32 -12.06 -8.31
N ALA A 135 -7.63 -12.54 -9.35
CA ALA A 135 -6.21 -12.88 -9.31
C ALA A 135 -5.23 -11.68 -9.11
N ASN A 136 -5.08 -11.32 -7.83
CA ASN A 136 -3.92 -10.85 -7.07
C ASN A 136 -3.17 -9.60 -7.58
N PRO A 137 -3.45 -8.40 -7.03
CA PRO A 137 -2.39 -7.42 -6.90
C PRO A 137 -1.20 -8.05 -6.16
N VAL A 138 0.00 -7.66 -6.55
CA VAL A 138 1.22 -8.04 -5.83
C VAL A 138 1.21 -7.27 -4.51
N VAL A 139 1.12 -8.03 -3.42
CA VAL A 139 1.21 -7.51 -2.05
C VAL A 139 2.57 -7.91 -1.47
N ASP A 140 3.33 -6.92 -1.03
CA ASP A 140 4.63 -7.08 -0.36
C ASP A 140 4.59 -6.26 0.94
N GLY A 141 5.33 -6.70 1.96
CA GLY A 141 5.37 -6.02 3.23
C GLY A 141 5.89 -6.86 4.37
N GLY A 142 5.84 -6.28 5.57
CA GLY A 142 6.15 -6.96 6.81
C GLY A 142 6.90 -6.09 7.81
N TRP A 143 7.45 -6.75 8.82
CA TRP A 143 8.18 -6.11 9.90
C TRP A 143 9.63 -5.78 9.54
N SER A 144 10.09 -4.63 10.02
CA SER A 144 11.49 -4.22 10.02
C SER A 144 11.82 -3.46 11.32
N ASN A 145 13.08 -3.06 11.49
CA ASN A 145 13.55 -2.26 12.63
C ASN A 145 13.20 -2.88 14.00
N GLY A 146 13.48 -4.18 14.19
CA GLY A 146 13.14 -4.87 15.43
C GLY A 146 11.63 -4.93 15.70
N TYR A 147 10.83 -5.14 14.64
CA TYR A 147 9.36 -5.21 14.69
C TYR A 147 8.67 -3.92 15.15
N THR A 148 9.31 -2.76 14.97
CA THR A 148 8.73 -1.44 15.27
C THR A 148 8.30 -0.68 14.02
N ARG A 149 8.59 -1.19 12.83
CA ARG A 149 8.15 -0.62 11.55
C ARG A 149 7.48 -1.68 10.70
N PHE A 150 6.28 -1.40 10.23
CA PHE A 150 5.55 -2.24 9.29
C PHE A 150 5.42 -1.52 7.95
N THR A 151 5.67 -2.22 6.86
CA THR A 151 5.44 -1.70 5.50
C THR A 151 4.42 -2.53 4.76
N VAL A 152 3.59 -1.88 3.95
CA VAL A 152 2.69 -2.51 2.98
C VAL A 152 2.91 -1.85 1.64
N ASN A 153 3.14 -2.66 0.61
CA ASN A 153 3.17 -2.26 -0.78
C ASN A 153 2.15 -3.11 -1.53
N ILE A 154 1.34 -2.46 -2.35
CA ILE A 154 0.33 -3.10 -3.19
C ILE A 154 0.56 -2.53 -4.58
N SER A 155 0.74 -3.40 -5.56
CA SER A 155 0.82 -2.99 -6.96
C SER A 155 0.02 -3.96 -7.81
N GLY A 156 -0.85 -3.45 -8.65
CA GLY A 156 -1.72 -4.29 -9.48
C GLY A 156 -2.71 -3.46 -10.26
N GLY A 157 -3.86 -4.04 -10.53
CA GLY A 157 -4.87 -3.51 -11.44
C GLY A 157 -5.36 -4.58 -12.43
N ASP A 158 -6.38 -4.23 -13.18
CA ASP A 158 -7.10 -5.05 -14.18
C ASP A 158 -7.87 -6.27 -13.62
N GLY A 159 -8.09 -6.35 -12.31
CA GLY A 159 -8.70 -7.50 -11.64
C GLY A 159 -10.20 -7.41 -11.40
N ASP A 160 -10.70 -6.27 -10.90
CA ASP A 160 -12.03 -6.25 -10.30
C ASP A 160 -13.03 -5.31 -10.98
N SER A 161 -14.28 -5.77 -11.04
CA SER A 161 -15.42 -5.08 -11.66
C SER A 161 -16.60 -5.05 -10.69
N SER A 162 -17.70 -4.38 -11.03
CA SER A 162 -18.89 -4.30 -10.16
C SER A 162 -18.68 -3.42 -8.90
N ASN A 163 -19.40 -3.71 -7.82
CA ASN A 163 -19.41 -2.93 -6.58
C ASN A 163 -18.08 -2.96 -5.81
N PHE A 164 -17.09 -3.74 -6.25
CA PHE A 164 -15.76 -3.86 -5.64
C PHE A 164 -14.78 -2.78 -6.08
N ALA A 165 -15.02 -2.16 -7.23
CA ALA A 165 -14.19 -1.13 -7.82
C ALA A 165 -14.97 0.17 -8.02
N ARG A 166 -14.69 1.16 -7.16
CA ARG A 166 -15.33 2.48 -7.22
C ARG A 166 -14.32 3.62 -7.03
N LEU A 167 -14.48 4.67 -7.80
CA LEU A 167 -13.75 5.93 -7.63
C LEU A 167 -14.69 7.10 -7.88
N TRP A 168 -14.54 8.17 -7.11
CA TRP A 168 -15.25 9.42 -7.32
C TRP A 168 -15.06 9.95 -8.76
N PRO A 169 -16.13 10.10 -9.56
CA PRO A 169 -16.06 10.67 -10.90
C PRO A 169 -15.93 12.21 -10.85
N ALA A 170 -14.77 12.68 -10.38
CA ALA A 170 -14.50 14.10 -10.21
C ALA A 170 -14.67 14.89 -11.52
N PRO A 171 -15.20 16.13 -11.48
CA PRO A 171 -15.53 16.92 -10.30
C PRO A 171 -16.96 16.73 -9.76
N ASN A 172 -17.73 15.73 -10.22
CA ASN A 172 -19.17 15.65 -9.95
C ASN A 172 -19.45 15.42 -8.45
N PRO A 173 -20.02 16.39 -7.71
CA PRO A 173 -20.25 16.22 -6.28
C PRO A 173 -21.51 15.36 -6.05
N GLY A 174 -21.32 14.09 -5.68
CA GLY A 174 -22.43 13.20 -5.29
C GLY A 174 -22.86 12.24 -6.39
N GLY A 175 -24.16 11.92 -6.44
CA GLY A 175 -24.77 10.97 -7.38
C GLY A 175 -25.13 9.61 -6.77
N PRO A 176 -25.88 8.76 -7.48
CA PRO A 176 -26.06 7.34 -7.11
C PRO A 176 -24.73 6.59 -7.13
N SER A 177 -24.67 5.43 -6.47
CA SER A 177 -23.43 4.63 -6.43
C SER A 177 -22.94 4.19 -7.82
N GLY A 178 -23.86 4.02 -8.77
CA GLY A 178 -23.58 3.66 -10.16
C GLY A 178 -22.72 4.67 -10.91
N ASP A 179 -22.64 5.93 -10.47
CA ASP A 179 -21.84 6.98 -11.12
C ASP A 179 -20.33 6.75 -10.97
N SER A 180 -19.96 6.04 -9.91
CA SER A 180 -18.58 5.81 -9.47
C SER A 180 -18.04 4.41 -9.81
N GLY A 181 -18.85 3.56 -10.44
CA GLY A 181 -18.48 2.18 -10.74
C GLY A 181 -17.58 2.06 -11.96
N GLY A 182 -16.62 1.14 -11.92
CA GLY A 182 -15.65 1.00 -13.01
C GLY A 182 -14.62 -0.09 -12.75
N ILE A 183 -13.42 0.12 -13.30
CA ILE A 183 -12.31 -0.85 -13.27
C ILE A 183 -11.01 -0.10 -12.96
N PHE A 184 -10.24 -0.58 -11.99
CA PHE A 184 -8.86 -0.10 -11.80
C PHE A 184 -7.97 -0.69 -12.88
N ARG A 185 -7.44 0.14 -13.77
CA ARG A 185 -6.43 -0.22 -14.78
C ARG A 185 -5.03 -0.31 -14.18
N SER A 186 -4.76 0.49 -13.16
CA SER A 186 -3.61 0.35 -12.30
C SER A 186 -3.93 0.85 -10.90
N PHE A 187 -3.30 0.25 -9.91
CA PHE A 187 -3.37 0.64 -8.52
C PHE A 187 -2.04 0.34 -7.84
N ASP A 188 -1.43 1.39 -7.29
CA ASP A 188 -0.19 1.31 -6.52
C ASP A 188 -0.43 2.00 -5.18
N MET A 189 -0.17 1.30 -4.08
CA MET A 189 -0.27 1.83 -2.73
C MET A 189 0.97 1.51 -1.92
N THR A 190 1.41 2.48 -1.13
CA THR A 190 2.44 2.29 -0.12
C THR A 190 1.92 2.73 1.23
N LEU A 191 2.32 2.03 2.29
CA LEU A 191 2.09 2.42 3.68
C LEU A 191 3.33 2.05 4.49
N THR A 192 3.79 2.98 5.33
CA THR A 192 4.76 2.74 6.39
C THR A 192 4.15 3.16 7.71
N ALA A 193 4.07 2.23 8.66
CA ALA A 193 3.55 2.42 10.00
C ALA A 193 4.67 2.20 11.04
N ASP A 194 4.90 3.19 11.90
CA ASP A 194 5.90 3.15 12.96
C ASP A 194 5.24 3.05 14.35
N PHE A 195 5.78 2.17 15.19
CA PHE A 195 5.25 1.81 16.51
C PHE A 195 6.24 2.11 17.62
N ALA A 196 5.73 2.57 18.76
CA ALA A 196 6.55 2.87 19.93
C ALA A 196 7.08 1.59 20.63
N VAL A 197 6.39 0.47 20.41
CA VAL A 197 6.69 -0.84 21.00
C VAL A 197 6.75 -1.86 19.89
N ALA A 198 7.71 -2.77 19.97
CA ALA A 198 7.85 -3.87 19.03
C ALA A 198 6.63 -4.79 19.05
N ALA A 199 6.22 -5.29 17.89
CA ALA A 199 5.22 -6.35 17.81
C ALA A 199 5.69 -7.60 18.58
N SER A 200 4.73 -8.34 19.14
CA SER A 200 5.00 -9.50 19.99
C SER A 200 4.77 -10.80 19.22
N LEU A 201 5.62 -11.80 19.46
CA LEU A 201 5.43 -13.12 18.87
C LEU A 201 4.19 -13.79 19.47
N ASN A 202 3.20 -14.07 18.64
CA ASN A 202 2.06 -14.90 18.98
C ASN A 202 2.45 -16.38 18.85
N GLY A 203 2.45 -17.10 19.97
CA GLY A 203 2.85 -18.51 20.03
C GLY A 203 1.91 -19.49 19.33
N VAL A 204 0.71 -19.06 18.93
CA VAL A 204 -0.28 -19.86 18.20
C VAL A 204 -0.11 -19.69 16.69
N THR A 205 -0.03 -18.45 16.21
CA THR A 205 0.10 -18.13 14.78
C THR A 205 1.54 -18.20 14.30
N GLY A 206 2.51 -18.04 15.20
CA GLY A 206 3.94 -17.89 14.87
C GLY A 206 4.28 -16.53 14.27
N TRP A 207 3.38 -15.55 14.37
CA TRP A 207 3.53 -14.22 13.76
C TRP A 207 3.86 -13.17 14.79
N TYR A 208 4.53 -12.11 14.36
CA TYR A 208 4.69 -10.90 15.16
C TYR A 208 3.46 -10.02 14.96
N GLU A 209 2.78 -9.71 16.05
CA GLU A 209 1.47 -9.06 16.04
C GLU A 209 1.45 -7.82 16.94
N THR A 210 0.69 -6.82 16.53
CA THR A 210 0.34 -5.68 17.38
C THR A 210 -1.06 -5.15 17.02
N ASN A 211 -1.80 -4.77 18.06
CA ASN A 211 -3.03 -3.99 17.96
C ASN A 211 -2.83 -2.53 18.42
N ALA A 212 -1.59 -2.13 18.70
CA ALA A 212 -1.27 -0.76 19.05
C ALA A 212 -1.45 0.15 17.83
N MET A 213 -1.96 1.36 18.06
CA MET A 213 -1.97 2.39 17.02
C MET A 213 -0.53 2.80 16.69
N PRO A 214 -0.16 2.91 15.40
CA PRO A 214 1.12 3.49 15.03
C PRO A 214 1.15 4.97 15.43
N PHE A 215 2.30 5.46 15.89
CA PHE A 215 2.45 6.89 16.18
C PHE A 215 2.73 7.72 14.91
N ALA A 216 3.11 7.05 13.82
CA ALA A 216 3.22 7.62 12.50
C ALA A 216 2.76 6.60 11.46
N ALA A 217 1.89 7.03 10.55
CA ALA A 217 1.48 6.25 9.39
C ALA A 217 1.48 7.17 8.18
N LEU A 218 2.32 6.85 7.20
CA LEU A 218 2.51 7.65 5.99
C LEU A 218 2.49 6.73 4.77
N GLY A 219 2.07 7.27 3.64
CA GLY A 219 1.91 6.48 2.44
C GLY A 219 1.24 7.25 1.33
N SER A 220 0.92 6.53 0.27
CA SER A 220 0.24 7.06 -0.90
C SER A 220 -0.57 5.99 -1.61
N ALA A 221 -1.55 6.41 -2.39
CA ALA A 221 -2.22 5.57 -3.37
C ALA A 221 -2.31 6.31 -4.70
N THR A 222 -1.86 5.68 -5.78
CA THR A 222 -1.86 6.23 -7.13
C THR A 222 -2.39 5.20 -8.12
N GLY A 223 -2.93 5.64 -9.26
CA GLY A 223 -3.33 4.70 -10.30
C GLY A 223 -4.21 5.30 -11.36
N ILE A 224 -4.76 4.42 -12.19
CA ILE A 224 -5.69 4.73 -13.28
C ILE A 224 -6.96 3.93 -13.08
N PHE A 225 -8.09 4.62 -13.13
CA PHE A 225 -9.42 4.04 -13.07
C PHE A 225 -10.20 4.34 -14.35
N GLU A 226 -10.81 3.33 -14.94
CA GLU A 226 -11.77 3.49 -16.02
C GLU A 226 -13.18 3.53 -15.43
N ASN A 227 -13.82 4.69 -15.47
CA ASN A 227 -15.19 4.81 -15.02
C ASN A 227 -16.14 4.26 -16.07
N GLN A 228 -16.99 3.32 -15.66
CA GLN A 228 -18.00 2.65 -16.47
C GLN A 228 -19.36 2.88 -15.83
N SER A 229 -19.71 4.15 -15.66
CA SER A 229 -20.95 4.57 -15.02
C SER A 229 -22.16 3.99 -15.75
N THR A 230 -23.04 3.36 -14.98
CA THR A 230 -24.29 2.77 -15.47
C THR A 230 -25.47 3.73 -15.35
N THR A 231 -25.30 4.83 -14.63
CA THR A 231 -26.34 5.83 -14.34
C THR A 231 -26.14 7.15 -15.08
N ASP A 232 -24.89 7.51 -15.40
CA ASP A 232 -24.55 8.69 -16.21
C ASP A 232 -23.30 8.43 -17.08
N THR A 233 -23.52 8.12 -18.35
CA THR A 233 -22.45 7.81 -19.31
C THR A 233 -21.57 9.02 -19.64
N SER A 234 -21.99 10.25 -19.32
CA SER A 234 -21.16 11.44 -19.48
C SER A 234 -19.99 11.47 -18.49
N LEU A 235 -20.03 10.64 -17.43
CA LEU A 235 -18.96 10.44 -16.47
C LEU A 235 -17.96 9.37 -16.92
N ASN A 236 -18.20 8.67 -18.03
CA ASN A 236 -17.30 7.64 -18.53
C ASN A 236 -15.98 8.26 -19.03
N GLY A 237 -14.89 7.52 -18.85
CA GLY A 237 -13.55 7.97 -19.19
C GLY A 237 -12.51 7.42 -18.24
N PHE A 238 -11.30 7.97 -18.32
CA PHE A 238 -10.16 7.51 -17.52
C PHE A 238 -9.82 8.56 -16.46
N TYR A 239 -9.53 8.11 -15.25
CA TYR A 239 -9.25 8.95 -14.11
C TYR A 239 -7.91 8.52 -13.53
N THR A 240 -6.93 9.42 -13.50
CA THR A 240 -5.74 9.21 -12.67
C THR A 240 -6.04 9.72 -11.27
N PHE A 241 -5.65 8.98 -10.24
CA PHE A 241 -5.68 9.46 -8.87
C PHE A 241 -4.27 9.45 -8.29
N ASP A 242 -4.01 10.43 -7.43
CA ASP A 242 -2.78 10.55 -6.65
C ASP A 242 -3.13 11.06 -5.27
N PHE A 243 -3.09 10.17 -4.29
CA PHE A 243 -3.45 10.42 -2.89
C PHE A 243 -2.23 10.23 -1.98
N SER A 244 -2.13 11.12 -1.00
CA SER A 244 -1.17 11.04 0.11
C SER A 244 -1.91 10.75 1.41
N PHE A 245 -1.32 9.91 2.25
CA PHE A 245 -1.87 9.54 3.56
C PHE A 245 -1.28 10.41 4.67
N ALA A 246 -2.10 10.70 5.67
CA ALA A 246 -1.69 11.35 6.90
C ALA A 246 -2.32 10.65 8.12
N PRO A 247 -1.63 10.64 9.27
CA PRO A 247 -2.12 9.97 10.47
C PRO A 247 -3.37 10.66 11.03
N GLY A 248 -4.23 9.88 11.69
CA GLY A 248 -5.45 10.34 12.32
C GLY A 248 -6.65 10.33 11.38
N SER A 249 -7.83 10.03 11.91
CA SER A 249 -9.10 10.08 11.19
C SER A 249 -10.10 10.98 11.90
N TRP A 250 -11.08 11.49 11.17
CA TRP A 250 -12.23 12.18 11.76
C TRP A 250 -12.99 11.23 12.68
N ALA A 251 -13.15 9.96 12.28
CA ALA A 251 -13.83 8.94 13.07
C ALA A 251 -13.19 8.77 14.46
N ASP A 252 -11.86 8.67 14.55
CA ASP A 252 -11.13 8.52 15.81
C ASP A 252 -11.29 9.77 16.69
N ALA A 253 -11.12 10.96 16.08
CA ALA A 253 -11.25 12.24 16.77
C ALA A 253 -12.66 12.52 17.35
N ASN A 254 -13.69 11.83 16.84
CA ASN A 254 -15.07 12.03 17.24
C ASN A 254 -15.68 10.81 17.96
N GLY A 255 -14.88 9.78 18.25
CA GLY A 255 -15.37 8.54 18.85
C GLY A 255 -16.46 7.87 18.01
N ALA A 256 -16.37 7.98 16.70
CA ALA A 256 -17.31 7.35 15.79
C ALA A 256 -17.09 5.83 15.79
N VAL A 257 -18.18 5.08 15.69
CA VAL A 257 -18.16 3.61 15.76
C VAL A 257 -18.93 3.01 14.60
N TRP A 258 -18.53 1.83 14.17
CA TRP A 258 -19.35 0.94 13.37
C TRP A 258 -20.15 0.02 14.29
N VAL A 259 -21.45 -0.13 14.04
CA VAL A 259 -22.31 -1.00 14.84
C VAL A 259 -22.63 -2.25 14.04
N ALA A 260 -22.21 -3.41 14.55
CA ALA A 260 -22.59 -4.71 14.00
C ALA A 260 -23.32 -5.52 15.09
N GLY A 261 -24.65 -5.57 15.00
CA GLY A 261 -25.46 -6.19 16.05
C GLY A 261 -25.42 -5.38 17.36
N GLN A 262 -24.88 -5.98 18.42
CA GLN A 262 -24.72 -5.35 19.75
C GLN A 262 -23.33 -4.77 19.97
N ASP A 263 -22.40 -5.01 19.05
CA ASP A 263 -20.99 -4.62 19.19
C ASP A 263 -20.71 -3.28 18.51
N ASN A 264 -19.89 -2.46 19.17
CA ASN A 264 -19.41 -1.18 18.67
C ASN A 264 -17.92 -1.26 18.37
N TYR A 265 -17.53 -1.02 17.13
CA TYR A 265 -16.15 -1.04 16.66
C TYR A 265 -15.70 0.38 16.33
N GLY A 266 -14.74 0.92 17.08
CA GLY A 266 -14.06 2.18 16.71
C GLY A 266 -12.96 1.94 15.68
N PRO A 267 -12.35 3.02 15.14
CA PRO A 267 -11.14 2.90 14.33
C PRO A 267 -10.09 2.06 15.02
N GLY A 268 -9.52 1.11 14.28
CA GLY A 268 -8.59 0.12 14.80
C GLY A 268 -7.27 0.06 14.05
N ALA A 269 -6.34 -0.66 14.64
CA ALA A 269 -5.09 -1.07 14.03
C ALA A 269 -4.86 -2.55 14.38
N PHE A 270 -4.49 -3.34 13.38
CA PHE A 270 -3.94 -4.67 13.57
C PHE A 270 -2.93 -4.95 12.48
N PHE A 271 -1.68 -5.20 12.88
CA PHE A 271 -0.58 -5.47 11.97
C PHE A 271 0.04 -6.80 12.35
N ALA A 272 0.20 -7.66 11.35
CA ALA A 272 0.69 -9.00 11.55
C ALA A 272 1.49 -9.49 10.33
N ALA A 273 2.66 -10.05 10.62
CA ALA A 273 3.50 -10.72 9.64
C ALA A 273 4.41 -11.72 10.36
N PRO A 274 4.86 -12.79 9.68
CA PRO A 274 5.86 -13.71 10.24
C PRO A 274 7.20 -12.99 10.47
N GLU A 275 8.13 -13.72 11.09
CA GLU A 275 9.50 -13.28 11.20
C GLU A 275 10.07 -12.96 9.80
N ALA A 276 10.65 -11.77 9.64
CA ALA A 276 11.39 -11.44 8.44
C ALA A 276 12.54 -12.46 8.29
N ALA A 277 12.58 -13.20 7.18
CA ALA A 277 13.66 -14.14 6.93
C ALA A 277 15.02 -13.42 7.04
N ALA A 278 15.94 -13.98 7.82
CA ALA A 278 17.27 -13.39 8.01
C ALA A 278 17.92 -13.15 6.63
N VAL A 279 18.21 -11.90 6.31
CA VAL A 279 18.95 -11.54 5.10
C VAL A 279 20.34 -12.18 5.23
N PRO A 280 20.77 -13.06 4.30
CA PRO A 280 22.15 -13.55 4.31
C PRO A 280 23.06 -12.33 4.21
N GLU A 281 24.01 -12.18 5.14
CA GLU A 281 24.92 -11.03 5.14
C GLU A 281 25.53 -10.83 3.75
N PRO A 282 25.46 -9.62 3.17
CA PRO A 282 25.89 -9.40 1.80
C PRO A 282 27.39 -9.62 1.70
N ALA A 283 27.80 -10.79 1.19
CA ALA A 283 29.14 -11.15 0.71
C ALA A 283 30.37 -10.70 1.52
N GLY A 284 30.24 -10.20 2.75
CA GLY A 284 31.34 -9.64 3.53
C GLY A 284 32.37 -10.72 3.85
N LEU A 285 31.89 -11.90 4.22
CA LEU A 285 32.72 -13.09 4.40
C LEU A 285 33.29 -13.61 3.08
N ALA A 286 32.58 -13.47 1.96
CA ALA A 286 33.08 -13.85 0.64
C ALA A 286 34.19 -12.91 0.15
N LEU A 287 34.08 -11.60 0.40
CA LEU A 287 35.11 -10.60 0.12
C LEU A 287 36.34 -10.78 1.01
N VAL A 288 36.16 -11.10 2.30
CA VAL A 288 37.25 -11.47 3.20
C VAL A 288 37.94 -12.75 2.71
N GLY A 289 37.17 -13.78 2.34
CA GLY A 289 37.70 -15.04 1.80
C GLY A 289 38.48 -14.85 0.50
N LEU A 290 37.96 -14.07 -0.45
CA LEU A 290 38.64 -13.72 -1.69
C LEU A 290 39.88 -12.85 -1.46
N GLY A 291 39.82 -11.91 -0.52
CA GLY A 291 40.95 -11.09 -0.09
C GLY A 291 42.09 -11.93 0.47
N LEU A 292 41.79 -12.90 1.33
CA LEU A 292 42.76 -13.84 1.90
C LEU A 292 43.36 -14.77 0.82
N ALA A 293 42.55 -15.26 -0.12
CA ALA A 293 43.03 -16.08 -1.23
C ALA A 293 43.96 -15.30 -2.18
N ALA A 294 43.64 -14.04 -2.49
CA ALA A 294 44.49 -13.16 -3.29
C ALA A 294 45.82 -12.84 -2.58
N LEU A 295 45.78 -12.65 -1.25
CA LEU A 295 46.98 -12.45 -0.43
C LEU A 295 47.88 -13.70 -0.43
N ALA A 296 47.30 -14.90 -0.33
CA ALA A 296 48.04 -16.16 -0.39
C ALA A 296 48.68 -16.39 -1.78
N ALA A 297 47.96 -16.05 -2.86
CA ALA A 297 48.44 -16.20 -4.23
C ALA A 297 49.59 -15.22 -4.56
N THR A 298 49.54 -13.98 -4.05
CA THR A 298 50.63 -13.00 -4.21
C THR A 298 51.86 -13.37 -3.39
N ARG A 299 51.70 -13.97 -2.21
CA ARG A 299 52.81 -14.45 -1.38
C ARG A 299 53.57 -15.61 -2.06
N ARG A 300 52.87 -16.54 -2.71
CA ARG A 300 53.50 -17.64 -3.48
C ARG A 300 54.28 -17.18 -4.71
N ARG A 301 53.92 -16.04 -5.32
CA ARG A 301 54.66 -15.48 -6.48
C ARG A 301 55.94 -14.74 -6.12
N LYS A 302 56.13 -14.33 -4.85
CA LYS A 302 57.38 -13.70 -4.39
C LYS A 302 58.43 -14.73 -3.92
N SER A 303 58.03 -15.98 -3.72
CA SER A 303 58.89 -17.06 -3.23
C SER A 303 59.35 -18.04 -4.32
N ALA A 304 59.09 -17.73 -5.59
CA ALA A 304 59.57 -18.45 -6.77
C ALA A 304 60.27 -17.47 -7.70
#